data_AF-A0A0U0ZT12-F1
#
_entry.id   AF-A0A0U0ZT12-F1
#
_cell.length_a   1.000
_cell.length_b   1.000
_cell.length_c   1.000
_cell.angle_alpha   90.00
_cell.angle_beta   90.00
_cell.angle_gamma   90.00
#
_symmetry.space_group_name_H-M   'P 1'
#
loop_
_entity.id
_entity.type
_entity.pdbx_description
1 polymer ?
#
loop_
_entity_poly.entity_id
_entity_poly.type
_entity_poly.pdbx_seq_one_letter_code
_entity_poly.pdbx_strand_id
1 'polypeptide(L)'
;MATTSVSLPTEERIEITLVKDGHTIYRNTDGDSLLRALTRVGEEPEDTLTSERQIAQYATETAAQSPRLRRELAYGALGVHEGFKTLHYLEDDELQAQLACPTLPIPTEFVDALKAKLREIERPADGEDYSGDLLELTPDGHTLMLSNMQIGYYPGLKFVTTAQGHTEVHIYATTATPNMVQARTAIDLTNIDAAVTTAFLAWTTTL
;
A
#
# COMPACT_ATOMS: atom_id res chain seq x y z
N MET A 1 -2.29 -38.37 -5.86
CA MET A 1 -2.85 -37.01 -5.90
C MET A 1 -1.69 -36.05 -5.72
N ALA A 2 -1.35 -35.28 -6.74
CA ALA A 2 -0.33 -34.25 -6.63
C ALA A 2 -1.00 -33.00 -6.09
N THR A 3 -0.63 -32.57 -4.89
CA THR A 3 -0.84 -31.20 -4.42
C THR A 3 0.01 -30.31 -5.31
N THR A 4 -0.61 -29.69 -6.30
CA THR A 4 0.01 -28.58 -7.03
C THR A 4 0.21 -27.49 -6.00
N SER A 5 1.44 -27.36 -5.48
CA SER A 5 1.85 -26.18 -4.75
C SER A 5 1.74 -25.03 -5.74
N VAL A 6 0.68 -24.23 -5.61
CA VAL A 6 0.65 -22.90 -6.20
C VAL A 6 1.83 -22.19 -5.56
N SER A 7 2.92 -22.01 -6.31
CA SER A 7 3.96 -21.09 -5.86
C SER A 7 3.24 -19.76 -5.73
N LEU A 8 3.12 -19.27 -4.50
CA LEU A 8 2.68 -17.90 -4.29
C LEU A 8 3.60 -17.03 -5.18
N PRO A 9 3.05 -16.06 -5.92
CA PRO A 9 3.88 -15.09 -6.62
C PRO A 9 4.95 -14.55 -5.66
N THR A 10 6.03 -14.01 -6.21
CA THR A 10 7.05 -13.30 -5.44
C THR A 10 6.41 -12.04 -4.86
N GLU A 11 5.62 -12.23 -3.80
CA GLU A 11 4.88 -11.19 -3.12
C GLU A 11 5.78 -10.56 -2.09
N GLU A 12 5.65 -9.25 -1.95
CA GLU A 12 6.30 -8.46 -0.92
C GLU A 12 5.80 -8.93 0.47
N ARG A 13 6.63 -9.69 1.18
CA ARG A 13 6.27 -10.30 2.47
C ARG A 13 6.57 -9.42 3.67
N ILE A 14 7.14 -8.24 3.46
CA ILE A 14 7.50 -7.35 4.56
C ILE A 14 6.47 -6.23 4.59
N GLU A 15 5.68 -6.18 5.66
CA GLU A 15 4.68 -5.16 5.89
C GLU A 15 5.22 -4.08 6.85
N ILE A 16 5.22 -2.84 6.40
CA ILE A 16 5.58 -1.67 7.20
C ILE A 16 4.31 -1.05 7.77
N THR A 17 4.24 -0.94 9.10
CA THR A 17 3.18 -0.18 9.76
C THR A 17 3.59 1.28 9.88
N LEU A 18 2.82 2.16 9.25
CA LEU A 18 2.97 3.60 9.22
C LEU A 18 1.80 4.28 9.93
N VAL A 19 2.04 5.45 10.50
CA VAL A 19 0.99 6.35 11.01
C VAL A 19 1.04 7.66 10.23
N LYS A 20 -0.07 8.03 9.60
CA LYS A 20 -0.22 9.26 8.79
C LYS A 20 -1.52 9.95 9.17
N ASP A 21 -1.43 11.20 9.64
CA ASP A 21 -2.58 12.01 10.06
C ASP A 21 -3.53 11.30 11.06
N GLY A 22 -2.99 10.44 11.92
CA GLY A 22 -3.76 9.65 12.89
C GLY A 22 -4.30 8.31 12.35
N HIS A 23 -4.11 8.02 11.07
CA HIS A 23 -4.49 6.76 10.43
C HIS A 23 -3.32 5.77 10.42
N THR A 24 -3.61 4.48 10.63
CA THR A 24 -2.63 3.39 10.48
C THR A 24 -2.68 2.86 9.06
N ILE A 25 -1.54 2.84 8.38
CA ILE A 25 -1.39 2.34 7.02
C ILE A 25 -0.38 1.20 7.06
N TYR A 26 -0.70 0.10 6.40
CA TYR A 26 0.19 -1.04 6.23
C TYR A 26 0.69 -1.00 4.79
N ARG A 27 1.99 -0.89 4.57
CA ARG A 27 2.61 -0.86 3.24
C ARG A 27 3.50 -2.07 3.04
N ASN A 28 3.29 -2.84 2.00
CA ASN A 28 4.14 -3.98 1.67
C ASN A 28 5.42 -3.50 0.97
N THR A 29 6.51 -4.24 1.15
CA THR A 29 7.81 -4.03 0.53
C THR A 29 8.58 -5.35 0.42
N ASP A 30 9.63 -5.37 -0.39
CA ASP A 30 10.54 -6.50 -0.53
C ASP A 30 11.82 -6.34 0.32
N GLY A 31 12.53 -7.44 0.52
CA GLY A 31 13.83 -7.44 1.21
C GLY A 31 14.86 -6.50 0.57
N ASP A 32 14.88 -6.40 -0.76
CA ASP A 32 15.83 -5.57 -1.49
C ASP A 32 15.62 -4.07 -1.23
N SER A 33 14.38 -3.60 -1.18
CA SER A 33 14.02 -2.22 -0.83
C SER A 33 14.40 -1.89 0.60
N LEU A 34 14.20 -2.84 1.51
CA LEU A 34 14.58 -2.69 2.90
C LEU A 34 16.10 -2.62 3.09
N LEU A 35 16.87 -3.46 2.39
CA LEU A 35 18.33 -3.40 2.35
C LEU A 35 18.82 -2.06 1.78
N ARG A 36 18.23 -1.58 0.69
CA ARG A 36 18.54 -0.24 0.14
C ARG A 36 18.31 0.87 1.15
N ALA A 37 17.23 0.80 1.93
CA ALA A 37 16.95 1.77 2.98
C ALA A 37 18.03 1.74 4.08
N LEU A 38 18.44 0.55 4.53
CA LEU A 38 19.51 0.36 5.52
C LEU A 38 20.85 0.93 5.02
N THR A 39 21.26 0.61 3.79
CA THR A 39 22.48 1.13 3.19
C THR A 39 22.48 2.67 3.09
N ARG A 40 21.36 3.30 2.71
CA ARG A 40 21.27 4.77 2.60
C ARG A 40 21.51 5.49 3.92
N VAL A 41 21.13 4.87 5.04
CA VAL A 41 21.34 5.44 6.37
C VAL A 41 22.65 5.03 7.02
N GLY A 42 23.41 4.13 6.38
CA GLY A 42 24.69 3.61 6.85
C GLY A 42 24.56 2.53 7.93
N GLU A 43 23.45 1.78 7.92
CA GLU A 43 23.11 0.75 8.93
C GLU A 43 23.03 -0.65 8.27
N GLU A 44 23.81 -0.86 7.21
CA GLU A 44 23.83 -2.14 6.49
C GLU A 44 24.30 -3.28 7.38
N PRO A 45 23.73 -4.50 7.24
CA PRO A 45 24.13 -5.64 8.05
C PRO A 45 25.58 -6.05 7.74
N GLU A 46 26.35 -6.37 8.78
CA GLU A 46 27.75 -6.82 8.64
C GLU A 46 27.86 -8.18 7.94
N ASP A 47 26.88 -9.05 8.17
CA ASP A 47 26.77 -10.38 7.56
C ASP A 47 25.74 -10.39 6.43
N THR A 48 25.95 -11.28 5.45
CA THR A 48 24.97 -11.53 4.40
C THR A 48 23.72 -12.17 4.99
N LEU A 49 22.63 -11.40 5.06
CA LEU A 49 21.31 -11.92 5.41
C LEU A 49 20.78 -12.77 4.26
N THR A 50 20.29 -13.97 4.56
CA THR A 50 19.92 -14.98 3.53
C THR A 50 18.42 -15.14 3.33
N SER A 51 17.59 -14.46 4.13
CA SER A 51 16.14 -14.50 4.02
C SER A 51 15.48 -13.15 4.35
N GLU A 52 14.33 -12.86 3.73
CA GLU A 52 13.54 -11.65 4.01
C GLU A 52 13.11 -11.54 5.49
N ARG A 53 12.88 -12.68 6.16
CA ARG A 53 12.58 -12.69 7.59
C ARG A 53 13.74 -12.14 8.42
N GLN A 54 14.97 -12.54 8.10
CA GLN A 54 16.17 -12.01 8.78
C GLN A 54 16.37 -10.53 8.46
N ILE A 55 16.11 -10.10 7.23
CA ILE A 55 16.17 -8.69 6.82
C ILE A 55 15.14 -7.86 7.60
N ALA A 56 13.89 -8.32 7.68
CA ALA A 56 12.81 -7.65 8.42
C ALA A 56 13.12 -7.57 9.93
N GLN A 57 13.61 -8.65 10.53
CA GLN A 57 14.00 -8.66 11.94
C GLN A 57 15.13 -7.67 12.21
N TYR A 58 16.22 -7.72 11.42
CA TYR A 58 17.35 -6.81 11.56
C TYR A 58 16.91 -5.35 11.43
N ALA A 59 16.14 -5.03 10.38
CA ALA A 59 15.64 -3.67 10.19
C ALA A 59 14.72 -3.20 11.33
N THR A 60 13.94 -4.10 11.93
CA THR A 60 13.09 -3.77 13.11
C THR A 60 13.94 -3.40 14.31
N GLU A 61 14.95 -4.22 14.62
CA GLU A 61 15.87 -4.00 15.74
C GLU A 61 16.67 -2.70 15.54
N THR A 62 17.18 -2.47 14.33
CA THR A 62 17.90 -1.24 13.96
C THR A 62 16.97 -0.02 14.01
N ALA A 63 15.73 -0.13 13.53
CA ALA A 63 14.78 0.97 13.54
C ALA A 63 14.34 1.35 14.96
N ALA A 64 14.44 0.46 15.94
CA ALA A 64 14.21 0.82 17.35
C ALA A 64 15.25 1.86 17.85
N GLN A 65 16.46 1.82 17.32
CA GLN A 65 17.59 2.64 17.79
C GLN A 65 18.00 3.76 16.83
N SER A 66 17.64 3.67 15.54
CA SER A 66 18.04 4.61 14.49
C SER A 66 16.87 5.49 14.02
N PRO A 67 16.76 6.76 14.48
CA PRO A 67 15.77 7.71 13.98
C PRO A 67 15.90 7.98 12.47
N ARG A 68 17.12 7.83 11.92
CA ARG A 68 17.39 8.00 10.49
C ARG A 68 16.73 6.88 9.69
N LEU A 69 16.89 5.63 10.12
CA LEU A 69 16.21 4.50 9.48
C LEU A 69 14.70 4.63 9.56
N ARG A 70 14.15 4.99 10.74
CA ARG A 70 12.69 5.22 10.88
C ARG A 70 12.18 6.25 9.88
N ARG A 71 12.93 7.35 9.69
CA ARG A 71 12.59 8.37 8.69
C ARG A 71 12.69 7.82 7.28
N GLU A 72 13.73 7.07 6.93
CA GLU A 72 13.89 6.49 5.59
C GLU A 72 12.74 5.52 5.25
N LEU A 73 12.37 4.64 6.19
CA LEU A 73 11.26 3.69 6.02
C LEU A 73 9.91 4.41 5.86
N ALA A 74 9.74 5.55 6.53
CA ALA A 74 8.58 6.42 6.37
C ALA A 74 8.66 7.30 5.10
N TYR A 75 9.84 7.71 4.64
CA TYR A 75 9.99 8.68 3.57
C TYR A 75 9.51 8.17 2.19
N GLY A 76 9.55 6.86 1.98
CA GLY A 76 9.05 6.23 0.76
C GLY A 76 7.54 6.37 0.50
N ALA A 77 6.78 7.11 1.31
CA ALA A 77 5.31 7.24 1.21
C ALA A 77 4.79 8.70 1.12
N LEU A 78 5.65 9.61 0.66
CA LEU A 78 5.38 11.03 0.39
C LEU A 78 4.93 11.84 1.62
N GLY A 79 5.91 12.54 2.19
CA GLY A 79 5.71 13.81 2.90
C GLY A 79 5.79 13.73 4.43
N VAL A 80 7.00 13.91 4.98
CA VAL A 80 7.45 14.50 6.28
C VAL A 80 6.71 14.18 7.61
N HIS A 81 5.51 13.64 7.61
CA HIS A 81 4.63 13.42 8.76
C HIS A 81 4.23 11.96 8.96
N GLU A 82 5.04 11.04 8.43
CA GLU A 82 4.82 9.61 8.61
C GLU A 82 5.62 9.07 9.80
N GLY A 83 4.90 8.50 10.76
CA GLY A 83 5.48 7.79 11.88
C GLY A 83 5.67 6.32 11.52
N PHE A 84 6.89 5.91 11.21
CA PHE A 84 7.24 4.49 11.26
C PHE A 84 6.89 3.93 12.64
N LYS A 85 6.15 2.82 12.67
CA LYS A 85 5.77 2.14 13.91
C LYS A 85 6.52 0.81 14.06
N THR A 86 6.42 -0.07 13.06
CA THR A 86 7.06 -1.39 13.08
C THR A 86 7.17 -1.96 11.67
N LEU A 87 7.99 -3.00 11.53
CA LEU A 87 7.91 -3.95 10.41
C LEU A 87 7.30 -5.25 10.93
N HIS A 88 6.69 -6.00 10.01
CA HIS A 88 6.18 -7.34 10.24
C HIS A 88 6.52 -8.20 9.02
N TYR A 89 6.93 -9.43 9.24
CA TYR A 89 7.10 -10.40 8.15
C TYR A 89 5.82 -11.23 8.07
N LEU A 90 5.15 -11.19 6.91
CA LEU A 90 3.92 -11.92 6.64
C LEU A 90 4.24 -13.39 6.35
N GLU A 91 3.73 -14.25 7.22
CA GLU A 91 3.72 -15.69 7.00
C GLU A 91 2.74 -16.07 5.87
N ASP A 92 2.86 -17.29 5.34
CA ASP A 92 2.03 -17.75 4.21
C ASP A 92 0.53 -17.66 4.50
N ASP A 93 0.11 -18.00 5.71
CA ASP A 93 -1.29 -17.96 6.13
C ASP A 93 -1.83 -16.52 6.23
N GLU A 94 -1.01 -15.59 6.72
CA GLU A 94 -1.35 -14.17 6.77
C GLU A 94 -1.51 -13.59 5.36
N LEU A 95 -0.58 -13.92 4.47
CA LEU A 95 -0.60 -13.49 3.07
C LEU A 95 -1.82 -14.07 2.34
N GLN A 96 -2.11 -15.36 2.54
CA GLN A 96 -3.32 -15.98 2.00
C GLN A 96 -4.60 -15.34 2.54
N ALA A 97 -4.63 -15.00 3.84
CA ALA A 97 -5.79 -14.32 4.43
C ALA A 97 -6.00 -12.93 3.84
N GLN A 98 -4.93 -12.17 3.58
CA GLN A 98 -5.02 -10.86 2.92
C GLN A 98 -5.60 -10.98 1.49
N LEU A 99 -5.13 -11.95 0.71
CA LEU A 99 -5.57 -12.15 -0.68
C LEU A 99 -6.97 -12.76 -0.81
N ALA A 100 -7.40 -13.54 0.17
CA ALA A 100 -8.70 -14.23 0.15
C ALA A 100 -9.88 -13.35 0.59
N CYS A 101 -9.64 -12.07 0.93
CA CYS A 101 -10.69 -11.18 1.42
C CYS A 101 -11.75 -10.90 0.34
N PRO A 102 -13.06 -11.11 0.62
CA PRO A 102 -14.13 -10.76 -0.30
C PRO A 102 -14.15 -9.27 -0.62
N THR A 103 -14.34 -8.91 -1.89
CA THR A 103 -14.47 -7.52 -2.32
C THR A 103 -15.89 -7.00 -2.13
N LEU A 104 -16.00 -5.71 -1.79
CA LEU A 104 -17.26 -4.98 -1.69
C LEU A 104 -17.46 -4.08 -2.92
N PRO A 105 -18.71 -3.79 -3.33
CA PRO A 105 -18.97 -2.79 -4.35
C PRO A 105 -18.50 -1.41 -3.89
N ILE A 106 -17.96 -0.62 -4.81
CA ILE A 106 -17.52 0.76 -4.56
C ILE A 106 -18.67 1.71 -4.94
N PRO A 107 -19.21 2.49 -3.99
CA PRO A 107 -20.27 3.45 -4.29
C PRO A 107 -19.82 4.54 -5.26
N THR A 108 -20.67 4.95 -6.19
CA THR A 108 -20.37 6.04 -7.12
C THR A 108 -20.02 7.35 -6.40
N GLU A 109 -20.72 7.64 -5.29
CA GLU A 109 -20.43 8.81 -4.45
C GLU A 109 -19.00 8.83 -3.92
N PHE A 110 -18.44 7.66 -3.56
CA PHE A 110 -17.04 7.53 -3.16
C PHE A 110 -16.10 7.80 -4.33
N VAL A 111 -16.41 7.25 -5.51
CA VAL A 111 -15.60 7.47 -6.73
C VAL A 111 -15.53 8.95 -7.06
N ASP A 112 -16.65 9.65 -7.06
CA ASP A 112 -16.73 11.08 -7.36
C ASP A 112 -15.95 11.92 -6.34
N ALA A 113 -16.09 11.61 -5.05
CA ALA A 113 -15.39 12.30 -3.98
C ALA A 113 -13.86 12.06 -4.01
N LEU A 114 -13.40 10.83 -4.30
CA LEU A 114 -11.97 10.53 -4.44
C LEU A 114 -11.38 11.23 -5.67
N LYS A 115 -12.10 11.25 -6.81
CA LYS A 115 -11.70 12.03 -7.99
C LYS A 115 -11.57 13.52 -7.66
N ALA A 116 -12.53 14.09 -6.93
CA ALA A 116 -12.46 15.47 -6.49
C ALA A 116 -11.21 15.72 -5.62
N LYS A 117 -10.91 14.80 -4.70
CA LYS A 117 -9.73 14.89 -3.81
C LYS A 117 -8.41 14.87 -4.58
N LEU A 118 -8.27 13.99 -5.58
CA LEU A 118 -7.07 13.93 -6.43
C LEU A 118 -6.89 15.24 -7.23
N ARG A 119 -7.97 15.76 -7.82
CA ARG A 119 -7.95 17.03 -8.56
C ARG A 119 -7.54 18.24 -7.71
N GLU A 120 -7.85 18.25 -6.42
CA GLU A 120 -7.41 19.34 -5.51
C GLU A 120 -5.88 19.42 -5.41
N ILE A 121 -5.20 18.28 -5.45
CA ILE A 121 -3.76 18.13 -5.20
C ILE A 121 -2.97 18.19 -6.50
N GLU A 122 -3.55 17.69 -7.60
CA GLU A 122 -2.96 17.73 -8.94
C GLU A 122 -3.13 19.07 -9.66
N ARG A 123 -3.72 20.10 -9.03
CA ARG A 123 -3.89 21.43 -9.65
C ARG A 123 -2.58 21.87 -10.30
N PRO A 124 -2.51 21.92 -11.64
CA PRO A 124 -1.33 22.42 -12.33
C PRO A 124 -1.11 23.86 -11.89
N ALA A 125 0.16 24.23 -11.71
CA ALA A 125 0.51 25.64 -11.70
C ALA A 125 0.05 26.22 -13.05
N ASP A 126 -0.91 27.14 -13.01
CA ASP A 126 -1.34 28.00 -14.11
C ASP A 126 -1.88 27.30 -15.38
N GLY A 127 -3.20 27.11 -15.43
CA GLY A 127 -3.97 27.21 -16.69
C GLY A 127 -3.91 26.05 -17.69
N GLU A 128 -3.27 24.93 -17.36
CA GLU A 128 -3.40 23.73 -18.20
C GLU A 128 -4.73 23.01 -17.91
N ASP A 129 -5.52 22.82 -18.97
CA ASP A 129 -6.75 22.02 -18.94
C ASP A 129 -6.40 20.57 -18.60
N TYR A 130 -6.52 20.22 -17.33
CA TYR A 130 -6.38 18.85 -16.87
C TYR A 130 -7.60 18.05 -17.33
N SER A 131 -7.40 17.17 -18.31
CA SER A 131 -8.44 16.25 -18.82
C SER A 131 -8.64 15.00 -17.95
N GLY A 132 -8.08 14.99 -16.73
CA GLY A 132 -7.92 13.81 -15.89
C GLY A 132 -9.18 13.29 -15.22
N ASP A 133 -10.03 12.61 -15.99
CA ASP A 133 -10.76 11.46 -15.48
C ASP A 133 -9.80 10.27 -15.35
N LEU A 134 -8.79 10.43 -14.48
CA LEU A 134 -7.76 9.41 -14.30
C LEU A 134 -8.28 8.17 -13.58
N LEU A 135 -9.42 8.19 -12.88
CA LEU A 135 -9.96 7.01 -12.20
C LEU A 135 -11.23 6.48 -12.87
N GLU A 136 -11.30 5.18 -13.10
CA GLU A 136 -12.45 4.48 -13.67
C GLU A 136 -12.83 3.29 -12.81
N LEU A 137 -14.13 3.20 -12.50
CA LEU A 137 -14.70 2.05 -11.84
C LEU A 137 -14.88 0.94 -12.88
N THR A 138 -14.41 -0.26 -12.56
CA THR A 138 -14.57 -1.44 -13.43
C THR A 138 -16.06 -1.75 -13.65
N PRO A 139 -16.42 -2.42 -14.76
CA PRO A 139 -17.81 -2.74 -15.06
C PRO A 139 -18.52 -3.59 -13.99
N ASP A 140 -17.77 -4.36 -13.19
CA ASP A 140 -18.30 -5.14 -12.08
C ASP A 140 -18.55 -4.30 -10.81
N GLY A 141 -18.09 -3.05 -10.76
CA GLY A 141 -18.29 -2.13 -9.65
C GLY A 141 -17.40 -2.39 -8.42
N HIS A 142 -16.44 -3.30 -8.50
CA HIS A 142 -15.64 -3.72 -7.34
C HIS A 142 -14.23 -3.13 -7.28
N THR A 143 -13.80 -2.49 -8.36
CA THR A 143 -12.40 -2.08 -8.52
C THR A 143 -12.32 -0.70 -9.13
N LEU A 144 -11.56 0.20 -8.51
CA LEU A 144 -11.30 1.54 -9.02
C LEU A 144 -9.86 1.60 -9.53
N MET A 145 -9.68 1.88 -10.83
CA MET A 145 -8.39 1.80 -11.52
C MET A 145 -8.03 3.12 -12.17
N LEU A 146 -6.75 3.35 -12.43
CA LEU A 146 -6.35 4.48 -13.26
C LEU A 146 -6.69 4.21 -14.75
N SER A 147 -7.41 5.12 -15.42
CA SER A 147 -8.04 4.98 -16.74
C SER A 147 -7.05 5.05 -17.92
N ASN A 148 -5.94 5.78 -17.76
CA ASN A 148 -4.95 5.95 -18.81
C ASN A 148 -3.77 5.00 -18.58
N MET A 149 -3.72 3.90 -19.34
CA MET A 149 -2.65 2.90 -19.32
C MET A 149 -1.29 3.39 -19.89
N GLN A 150 -0.85 4.62 -19.60
CA GLN A 150 0.41 5.17 -20.12
C GLN A 150 1.63 4.80 -19.25
N ILE A 151 2.16 3.60 -19.44
CA ILE A 151 3.55 3.20 -19.09
C ILE A 151 3.94 3.32 -17.59
N GLY A 152 4.12 2.17 -16.93
CA GLY A 152 5.04 2.06 -15.79
C GLY A 152 4.50 1.30 -14.59
N TYR A 153 3.41 1.75 -13.98
CA TYR A 153 2.87 1.19 -12.73
C TYR A 153 1.58 1.92 -12.37
N TYR A 154 0.50 1.19 -12.09
CA TYR A 154 -0.81 1.78 -11.79
C TYR A 154 -1.41 1.11 -10.55
N PRO A 155 -1.49 1.80 -9.40
CA PRO A 155 -2.27 1.29 -8.28
C PRO A 155 -3.75 1.24 -8.66
N GLY A 156 -4.42 0.15 -8.28
CA GLY A 156 -5.87 0.07 -8.22
C GLY A 156 -6.34 0.02 -6.78
N LEU A 157 -7.62 0.27 -6.56
CA LEU A 157 -8.25 0.27 -5.24
C LEU A 157 -9.41 -0.71 -5.20
N LYS A 158 -9.48 -1.49 -4.11
CA LYS A 158 -10.60 -2.37 -3.77
C LYS A 158 -11.03 -2.11 -2.33
N PHE A 159 -12.32 -2.23 -2.07
CA PHE A 159 -12.80 -2.44 -0.69
C PHE A 159 -12.91 -3.92 -0.44
N VAL A 160 -12.46 -4.35 0.73
CA VAL A 160 -12.50 -5.75 1.14
C VAL A 160 -13.05 -5.91 2.54
N THR A 161 -13.54 -7.11 2.85
CA THR A 161 -13.89 -7.49 4.22
C THR A 161 -12.86 -8.48 4.76
N THR A 162 -12.21 -8.15 5.88
CA THR A 162 -11.23 -9.02 6.52
C THR A 162 -11.91 -10.21 7.20
N ALA A 163 -11.14 -11.24 7.57
CA ALA A 163 -11.63 -12.40 8.32
C ALA A 163 -12.28 -12.00 9.67
N GLN A 164 -11.88 -10.87 10.25
CA GLN A 164 -12.43 -10.33 11.50
C GLN A 164 -13.70 -9.49 11.28
N GLY A 165 -14.17 -9.34 10.04
CA GLY A 165 -15.38 -8.60 9.69
C GLY A 165 -15.17 -7.09 9.61
N HIS A 166 -13.92 -6.61 9.56
CA HIS A 166 -13.62 -5.20 9.35
C HIS A 166 -13.53 -4.88 7.86
N THR A 167 -13.88 -3.66 7.48
CA THR A 167 -13.67 -3.18 6.12
C THR A 167 -12.29 -2.57 6.00
N GLU A 168 -11.57 -2.97 4.96
CA GLU A 168 -10.30 -2.36 4.56
C GLU A 168 -10.39 -1.85 3.14
N VAL A 169 -9.58 -0.84 2.84
CA VAL A 169 -9.24 -0.46 1.48
C VAL A 169 -7.87 -1.01 1.15
N HIS A 170 -7.76 -1.72 0.03
CA HIS A 170 -6.53 -2.31 -0.48
C HIS A 170 -6.12 -1.59 -1.75
N ILE A 171 -4.90 -1.07 -1.76
CA ILE A 171 -4.21 -0.53 -2.92
C ILE A 171 -3.35 -1.65 -3.50
N TYR A 172 -3.53 -1.98 -4.77
CA TYR A 172 -2.88 -3.14 -5.38
C TYR A 172 -2.22 -2.80 -6.73
N ALA A 173 -1.14 -3.50 -7.05
CA ALA A 173 -0.47 -3.36 -8.34
C ALA A 173 -1.31 -3.99 -9.47
N THR A 174 -1.57 -3.24 -10.54
CA THR A 174 -2.40 -3.73 -11.66
C THR A 174 -1.61 -4.38 -12.80
N THR A 175 -0.29 -4.16 -12.93
CA THR A 175 0.47 -4.51 -14.15
C THR A 175 1.65 -5.48 -13.97
N ALA A 176 2.46 -5.36 -12.90
CA ALA A 176 3.67 -6.18 -12.74
C ALA A 176 3.45 -7.50 -11.99
N THR A 177 2.61 -7.47 -10.94
CA THR A 177 2.23 -8.63 -10.13
C THR A 177 0.75 -8.52 -9.80
N PRO A 178 -0.15 -9.07 -10.64
CA PRO A 178 -1.58 -8.87 -10.48
C PRO A 178 -2.07 -9.30 -9.09
N ASN A 179 -2.77 -8.40 -8.40
CA ASN A 179 -3.33 -8.58 -7.05
C ASN A 179 -2.32 -8.55 -5.89
N MET A 180 -1.09 -8.10 -6.10
CA MET A 180 -0.20 -7.79 -4.98
C MET A 180 -0.72 -6.56 -4.23
N VAL A 181 -1.09 -6.72 -2.96
CA VAL A 181 -1.46 -5.62 -2.06
C VAL A 181 -0.20 -4.82 -1.74
N GLN A 182 -0.23 -3.52 -2.00
CA GLN A 182 0.90 -2.60 -1.82
C GLN A 182 0.71 -1.73 -0.60
N ALA A 183 -0.54 -1.32 -0.36
CA ALA A 183 -0.91 -0.68 0.88
C ALA A 183 -2.34 -1.09 1.26
N ARG A 184 -2.61 -1.11 2.56
CA ARG A 184 -3.95 -1.31 3.09
C ARG A 184 -4.16 -0.50 4.35
N THR A 185 -5.41 -0.14 4.59
CA THR A 185 -5.82 0.53 5.83
C THR A 185 -7.28 0.22 6.12
N ALA A 186 -7.64 0.25 7.40
CA ALA A 186 -9.03 0.13 7.83
C ALA A 186 -9.82 1.35 7.35
N ILE A 187 -11.06 1.12 6.89
CA ILE A 187 -11.93 2.18 6.37
C ILE A 187 -13.34 2.04 6.94
N ASP A 188 -13.97 3.16 7.24
CA ASP A 188 -15.37 3.21 7.66
C ASP A 188 -16.23 3.75 6.52
N LEU A 189 -16.99 2.87 5.87
CA LEU A 189 -17.86 3.23 4.75
C LEU A 189 -19.16 3.92 5.17
N THR A 190 -19.43 4.09 6.46
CA THR A 190 -20.62 4.82 6.93
C THR A 190 -20.46 6.35 6.79
N ASN A 191 -19.22 6.82 6.60
CA ASN A 191 -18.89 8.23 6.34
C ASN A 191 -17.97 8.33 5.11
N ILE A 192 -18.56 8.68 3.97
CA ILE A 192 -17.84 8.72 2.68
C ILE A 192 -16.66 9.70 2.69
N ASP A 193 -16.80 10.88 3.29
CA ASP A 193 -15.72 11.87 3.30
C ASP A 193 -14.50 11.38 4.11
N ALA A 194 -14.75 10.74 5.25
CA ALA A 194 -13.71 10.12 6.07
C ALA A 194 -13.08 8.91 5.36
N ALA A 195 -13.91 8.10 4.69
CA ALA A 195 -13.48 6.98 3.88
C ALA A 195 -12.54 7.44 2.75
N VAL A 196 -12.93 8.46 2.00
CA VAL A 196 -12.15 9.05 0.90
C VAL A 196 -10.83 9.57 1.41
N THR A 197 -10.83 10.30 2.53
CA THR A 197 -9.59 10.79 3.15
C THR A 197 -8.65 9.64 3.50
N THR A 198 -9.17 8.60 4.14
CA THR A 198 -8.39 7.43 4.57
C THR A 198 -7.84 6.64 3.38
N ALA A 199 -8.67 6.39 2.37
CA ALA A 199 -8.25 5.72 1.14
C ALA A 199 -7.22 6.54 0.36
N PHE A 200 -7.39 7.85 0.30
CA PHE A 200 -6.43 8.76 -0.32
C PHE A 200 -5.07 8.70 0.39
N LEU A 201 -5.06 8.69 1.73
CA LEU A 201 -3.82 8.53 2.49
C LEU A 201 -3.10 7.24 2.11
N ALA A 202 -3.79 6.09 2.10
CA ALA A 202 -3.21 4.81 1.67
C ALA A 202 -2.71 4.85 0.22
N TRP A 203 -3.50 5.42 -0.70
CA TRP A 203 -3.11 5.56 -2.10
C TRP A 203 -1.80 6.34 -2.26
N THR A 204 -1.66 7.49 -1.61
CA THR A 204 -0.44 8.32 -1.69
C THR A 204 0.80 7.65 -1.12
N THR A 205 0.66 6.64 -0.23
CA THR A 205 1.82 5.88 0.27
C THR A 205 2.43 4.93 -0.76
N THR A 206 1.75 4.75 -1.90
CA THR A 206 2.14 3.84 -3.00
C THR A 206 2.61 4.57 -4.26
N LEU A 207 2.48 5.91 -4.28
CA LEU A 207 2.92 6.80 -5.36
C LEU A 207 4.38 7.25 -5.14
#